data_AF-A0A2S2QHW4-F1
#
_entry.id   AF-A0A2S2QHW4-F1
#
_cell.length_a   1.000
_cell.length_b   1.000
_cell.length_c   1.000
_cell.angle_alpha   90.00
_cell.angle_beta   90.00
_cell.angle_gamma   90.00
#
_symmetry.space_group_name_H-M   'P 1'
#
loop_
_entity.id
_entity.type
_entity.pdbx_description
1 polymer ?
#
loop_
_entity_poly.entity_id
_entity_poly.type
_entity_poly.pdbx_seq_one_letter_code
_entity_poly.pdbx_strand_id
1 'polypeptide(L)'
;MHLVCLGIIKKLLMLWMKGSLNVRLPSWKINQLSELIINLKPFFVCEFSRKPRTLIEVACWKATEFRYFLLYIGPIVLDKVLSDHCFKNFKALSVAITILLTPGLSEFVQYARNLLEDFIKSFEQIYGQHLVSSNIHGLIHLVDDYKK
;
A
#
# COMPACT_ATOMS: atom_id res chain seq x y z
N MET A 1 3.30 9.61 7.78
CA MET A 1 3.62 9.66 6.33
C MET A 1 4.84 8.83 5.97
N HIS A 2 6.02 9.04 6.58
CA HIS A 2 7.25 8.31 6.19
C HIS A 2 7.17 6.80 6.46
N LEU A 3 6.73 6.38 7.65
CA LEU A 3 6.60 4.96 8.03
C LEU A 3 5.72 4.17 7.04
N VAL A 4 4.51 4.66 6.76
CA VAL A 4 3.56 3.98 5.88
C VAL A 4 3.95 4.11 4.41
N CYS A 5 4.09 5.33 3.90
CA CYS A 5 4.28 5.56 2.47
C CYS A 5 5.67 5.13 1.99
N LEU A 6 6.73 5.72 2.56
CA LEU A 6 8.10 5.46 2.15
C LEU A 6 8.66 4.16 2.73
N GLY A 7 8.14 3.72 3.88
CA GLY A 7 8.52 2.44 4.49
C GLY A 7 7.78 1.26 3.88
N ILE A 8 6.44 1.22 4.00
CA ILE A 8 5.66 0.00 3.72
C ILE A 8 5.19 -0.07 2.27
N ILE A 9 4.58 0.99 1.73
CA ILE A 9 4.06 0.96 0.35
C ILE A 9 5.19 0.80 -0.66
N LYS A 10 6.29 1.56 -0.47
CA LYS A 10 7.49 1.38 -1.27
C LYS A 10 8.01 -0.07 -1.19
N LYS A 11 8.03 -0.67 0.00
CA LYS A 11 8.48 -2.05 0.20
C LYS A 11 7.58 -3.06 -0.51
N LEU A 12 6.27 -2.96 -0.37
CA LEU A 12 5.32 -3.84 -1.06
C LEU A 12 5.49 -3.79 -2.59
N LEU A 13 5.56 -2.57 -3.16
CA LEU A 13 5.79 -2.40 -4.60
C LEU A 13 7.13 -3.01 -5.05
N MET A 14 8.19 -2.81 -4.27
CA MET A 14 9.51 -3.41 -4.57
C MET A 14 9.49 -4.94 -4.46
N LEU A 15 8.74 -5.52 -3.53
CA LEU A 15 8.59 -6.98 -3.41
C LEU A 15 7.84 -7.55 -4.62
N TRP A 16 6.76 -6.90 -5.05
CA TRP A 16 6.02 -7.35 -6.23
C TRP A 16 6.81 -7.17 -7.53
N MET A 17 7.73 -6.20 -7.62
CA MET A 17 8.54 -5.98 -8.81
C MET A 17 9.84 -6.81 -8.84
N LYS A 18 10.52 -6.96 -7.71
CA LYS A 18 11.89 -7.49 -7.63
C LYS A 18 12.09 -8.55 -6.54
N GLY A 19 11.06 -8.88 -5.78
CA GLY A 19 11.12 -9.86 -4.70
C GLY A 19 11.24 -11.32 -5.17
N SER A 20 10.93 -12.23 -4.26
CA SER A 20 10.92 -13.67 -4.50
C SER A 20 9.82 -14.09 -5.47
N LEU A 21 10.06 -15.19 -6.21
CA LEU A 21 9.17 -15.65 -7.30
C LEU A 21 7.73 -15.95 -6.85
N ASN A 22 7.51 -16.29 -5.59
CA ASN A 22 6.18 -16.57 -5.02
C ASN A 22 5.27 -15.33 -4.97
N VAL A 23 5.85 -14.12 -4.91
CA VAL A 23 5.09 -12.85 -4.83
C VAL A 23 5.39 -11.91 -6.00
N ARG A 24 6.50 -12.13 -6.70
CA ARG A 24 6.96 -11.27 -7.79
C ARG A 24 6.06 -11.43 -9.02
N LEU A 25 5.63 -10.31 -9.56
CA LEU A 25 4.88 -10.23 -10.80
C LEU A 25 5.81 -10.46 -12.00
N PRO A 26 5.35 -11.18 -13.04
CA PRO A 26 6.06 -11.22 -14.30
C PRO A 26 6.07 -9.83 -14.95
N SER A 27 7.09 -9.54 -15.76
CA SER A 27 7.30 -8.22 -16.36
C SER A 27 6.08 -7.69 -17.13
N TRP A 28 5.35 -8.56 -17.82
CA TRP A 28 4.13 -8.17 -18.54
C TRP A 28 3.02 -7.66 -17.61
N LYS A 29 2.85 -8.24 -16.41
CA LYS A 29 1.90 -7.72 -15.40
C LYS A 29 2.35 -6.38 -14.83
N ILE A 30 3.66 -6.16 -14.68
CA ILE A 30 4.22 -4.87 -14.23
C ILE A 30 3.96 -3.78 -15.27
N ASN A 31 4.10 -4.12 -16.56
CA ASN A 31 3.77 -3.22 -17.66
C ASN A 31 2.28 -2.92 -17.72
N GLN A 32 1.43 -3.95 -17.63
CA GLN A 32 -0.03 -3.80 -17.54
C GLN A 32 -0.42 -2.88 -16.37
N LEU A 33 0.17 -3.08 -15.19
CA LEU A 33 -0.09 -2.25 -14.03
C LEU A 33 0.36 -0.79 -14.24
N SER A 34 1.49 -0.58 -14.91
CA SER A 34 1.96 0.76 -15.26
C SER A 34 1.03 1.45 -16.25
N GLU A 35 0.53 0.74 -17.26
CA GLU A 35 -0.46 1.25 -18.21
C GLU A 35 -1.77 1.64 -17.52
N LEU A 36 -2.29 0.78 -16.63
CA LEU A 36 -3.48 1.09 -15.82
C LEU A 36 -3.29 2.38 -15.01
N ILE A 37 -2.13 2.57 -14.38
CA ILE A 37 -1.82 3.79 -13.61
C ILE A 37 -1.78 5.03 -14.52
N ILE A 38 -1.16 4.92 -15.71
CA ILE A 38 -1.09 6.03 -16.66
C ILE A 38 -2.46 6.36 -17.25
N ASN A 39 -3.30 5.37 -17.50
CA ASN A 39 -4.66 5.56 -18.01
C ASN A 39 -5.58 6.29 -17.01
N LEU A 40 -5.23 6.32 -15.72
CA LEU A 40 -5.94 7.12 -14.72
C LEU A 40 -5.53 8.60 -14.72
N LYS A 41 -4.46 8.97 -15.42
CA LYS A 41 -3.92 10.35 -15.45
C LYS A 41 -4.94 11.42 -15.90
N PRO A 42 -5.86 11.17 -16.86
CA PRO A 42 -6.88 12.15 -17.24
C PRO A 42 -7.92 12.41 -16.14
N PHE A 43 -8.17 11.43 -15.26
CA PHE A 43 -9.13 11.51 -14.17
C PHE A 43 -8.51 12.00 -12.86
N PHE A 44 -7.22 12.37 -12.90
CA PHE A 44 -6.48 12.73 -11.70
C PHE A 44 -6.71 14.20 -11.35
N VAL A 45 -7.18 14.44 -10.13
CA VAL A 45 -7.58 15.77 -9.67
C VAL A 45 -6.37 16.69 -9.44
N CYS A 46 -6.56 18.00 -9.58
CA CYS A 46 -5.48 18.99 -9.59
C CYS A 46 -4.86 19.25 -8.20
N GLU A 47 -5.53 18.83 -7.13
CA GLU A 47 -5.11 18.93 -5.74
C GLU A 47 -3.89 18.04 -5.45
N PHE A 48 -3.65 17.01 -6.27
CA PHE A 48 -2.45 16.21 -6.15
C PHE A 48 -1.27 16.87 -6.88
N SER A 49 -0.21 17.16 -6.12
CA SER A 49 1.01 17.84 -6.62
C SER A 49 1.74 17.13 -7.77
N ARG A 50 1.52 15.82 -7.97
CA ARG A 50 2.09 15.04 -9.08
C ARG A 50 1.04 14.12 -9.67
N LYS A 51 1.03 14.05 -11.00
CA LYS A 51 0.22 13.07 -11.75
C LYS A 51 0.76 11.64 -11.55
N PRO A 52 -0.06 10.60 -11.76
CA PRO A 52 0.39 9.22 -11.70
C PRO A 52 1.53 8.97 -12.69
N ARG A 53 2.52 8.21 -12.23
CA ARG A 53 3.72 7.84 -12.99
C ARG A 53 3.82 6.33 -13.11
N THR A 54 4.66 5.88 -14.01
CA THR A 54 4.89 4.43 -14.22
C THR A 54 5.57 3.80 -13.01
N LEU A 55 5.41 2.49 -12.83
CA LEU A 55 6.11 1.77 -11.77
C LEU A 55 7.62 1.65 -12.01
N ILE A 56 8.10 1.87 -13.24
CA ILE A 56 9.54 1.90 -13.55
C ILE A 56 10.23 2.98 -12.69
N GLU A 57 9.56 4.09 -12.44
CA GLU A 57 10.07 5.21 -11.65
C GLU A 57 9.81 5.07 -10.14
N VAL A 58 9.27 3.94 -9.66
CA VAL A 58 8.83 3.77 -8.26
C VAL A 58 9.92 4.09 -7.23
N ALA A 59 11.19 3.83 -7.58
CA ALA A 59 12.32 4.14 -6.72
C ALA A 59 12.43 5.64 -6.39
N CYS A 60 12.01 6.49 -7.33
CA CYS A 60 12.04 7.95 -7.29
C CYS A 60 10.68 8.58 -6.94
N TRP A 61 9.68 7.79 -6.57
CA TRP A 61 8.40 8.31 -6.08
C TRP A 61 8.58 9.00 -4.73
N LYS A 62 7.87 10.11 -4.54
CA LYS A 62 7.79 10.81 -3.25
C LYS A 62 6.69 10.22 -2.37
N ALA A 63 6.73 10.54 -1.08
CA ALA A 63 5.73 10.08 -0.11
C ALA A 63 4.28 10.39 -0.52
N THR A 64 4.04 11.52 -1.19
CA THR A 64 2.71 11.91 -1.69
C THR A 64 2.20 10.97 -2.78
N GLU A 65 3.09 10.40 -3.58
CA GLU A 65 2.72 9.46 -4.65
C GLU A 65 2.34 8.09 -4.08
N PHE A 66 3.14 7.59 -3.14
CA PHE A 66 2.78 6.40 -2.37
C PHE A 66 1.49 6.58 -1.57
N ARG A 67 1.21 7.80 -1.09
CA ARG A 67 -0.04 8.11 -0.36
C ARG A 67 -1.26 7.96 -1.27
N TYR A 68 -1.28 8.59 -2.44
CA TYR A 68 -2.43 8.44 -3.33
C TYR A 68 -2.55 7.02 -3.88
N PHE A 69 -1.42 6.33 -4.04
CA PHE A 69 -1.41 4.92 -4.42
C PHE A 69 -2.12 4.07 -3.36
N LEU A 70 -1.75 4.23 -2.09
CA LEU A 70 -2.38 3.50 -0.98
C LEU A 70 -3.89 3.78 -0.86
N LEU A 71 -4.28 5.05 -0.92
CA LEU A 71 -5.63 5.48 -0.56
C LEU A 71 -6.64 5.45 -1.71
N TYR A 72 -6.19 5.60 -2.96
CA TYR A 72 -7.10 5.83 -4.09
C TYR A 72 -6.87 4.84 -5.23
N ILE A 73 -5.72 4.92 -5.91
CA ILE A 73 -5.56 4.16 -7.16
C ILE A 73 -5.19 2.71 -6.94
N GLY A 74 -4.43 2.39 -5.88
CA GLY A 74 -3.93 1.04 -5.57
C GLY A 74 -5.04 0.00 -5.47
N PRO A 75 -6.13 0.24 -4.72
CA PRO A 75 -7.27 -0.69 -4.67
C PRO A 75 -7.88 -1.00 -6.04
N ILE A 76 -7.81 -0.06 -6.98
CA ILE A 76 -8.36 -0.20 -8.34
C ILE A 76 -7.37 -0.94 -9.23
N VAL A 77 -6.12 -0.48 -9.31
CA VAL A 77 -5.15 -0.99 -10.29
C VAL A 77 -4.56 -2.34 -9.90
N LEU A 78 -4.56 -2.69 -8.61
CA LEU A 78 -4.05 -3.98 -8.12
C LEU A 78 -5.09 -5.10 -8.20
N ASP A 79 -6.38 -4.74 -8.33
CA ASP A 79 -7.44 -5.72 -8.49
C ASP A 79 -7.20 -6.58 -9.73
N LYS A 80 -7.31 -7.91 -9.59
CA LYS A 80 -7.04 -8.91 -10.63
C LYS A 80 -5.60 -8.95 -11.18
N VAL A 81 -4.69 -8.07 -10.74
CA VAL A 81 -3.26 -8.11 -11.10
C VAL A 81 -2.48 -8.94 -10.08
N LEU A 82 -2.67 -8.66 -8.79
CA LEU A 82 -2.05 -9.39 -7.68
C LEU A 82 -2.75 -10.73 -7.42
N SER A 83 -2.06 -11.63 -6.71
CA SER A 83 -2.71 -12.79 -6.11
C SER A 83 -3.67 -12.36 -5.00
N ASP A 84 -4.68 -13.18 -4.73
CA ASP A 84 -5.69 -12.89 -3.70
C ASP A 84 -5.08 -12.61 -2.32
N HIS A 85 -4.04 -13.35 -1.94
CA HIS A 85 -3.36 -13.16 -0.66
C HIS A 85 -2.65 -11.80 -0.59
N CYS A 86 -1.87 -11.45 -1.62
CA CYS A 86 -1.19 -10.15 -1.69
C CYS A 86 -2.19 -8.99 -1.73
N PHE A 87 -3.29 -9.15 -2.49
CA PHE A 87 -4.30 -8.11 -2.59
C PHE A 87 -5.10 -7.92 -1.30
N LYS A 88 -5.51 -9.00 -0.63
CA LYS A 88 -6.16 -8.93 0.69
C LYS A 88 -5.26 -8.28 1.73
N ASN A 89 -3.97 -8.64 1.74
CA ASN A 89 -2.98 -8.00 2.60
C ASN A 89 -2.88 -6.49 2.33
N PHE A 90 -2.69 -6.08 1.06
CA PHE A 90 -2.69 -4.66 0.70
C PHE A 90 -3.99 -3.92 1.09
N LYS A 91 -5.16 -4.54 0.85
CA LYS A 91 -6.46 -3.95 1.18
C LYS A 91 -6.63 -3.74 2.68
N ALA A 92 -6.20 -4.67 3.52
CA ALA A 92 -6.25 -4.50 4.98
C ALA A 92 -5.52 -3.22 5.41
N LEU A 93 -4.30 -3.00 4.89
CA LEU A 93 -3.55 -1.77 5.14
C LEU A 93 -4.26 -0.53 4.57
N SER A 94 -4.74 -0.58 3.33
CA SER A 94 -5.43 0.54 2.69
C SER A 94 -6.66 0.99 3.48
N VAL A 95 -7.51 0.04 3.89
CA VAL A 95 -8.71 0.32 4.69
C VAL A 95 -8.35 0.84 6.07
N ALA A 96 -7.40 0.20 6.77
CA ALA A 96 -6.99 0.65 8.11
C ALA A 96 -6.47 2.08 8.09
N ILE A 97 -5.60 2.43 7.15
CA ILE A 97 -5.05 3.78 7.03
C ILE A 97 -6.12 4.77 6.57
N THR A 98 -7.08 4.35 5.75
CA THR A 98 -8.22 5.20 5.36
C THR A 98 -9.06 5.57 6.56
N ILE A 99 -9.41 4.59 7.42
CA ILE A 99 -10.16 4.83 8.66
C ILE A 99 -9.42 5.83 9.55
N LEU A 100 -8.12 5.65 9.77
CA LEU A 100 -7.31 6.52 10.63
C LEU A 100 -7.11 7.94 10.08
N LEU A 101 -7.33 8.16 8.78
CA LEU A 101 -7.16 9.46 8.14
C LEU A 101 -8.48 10.19 7.90
N THR A 102 -9.61 9.49 7.93
CA THR A 102 -10.93 10.08 7.66
C THR A 102 -11.56 10.60 8.95
N PRO A 103 -11.84 11.92 9.05
CA PRO A 103 -12.59 12.48 10.17
C PRO A 103 -13.97 11.82 10.32
N GLY A 104 -14.40 11.58 11.56
CA GLY A 104 -15.72 11.01 11.85
C GLY A 104 -15.78 9.47 11.86
N LEU A 105 -14.69 8.76 11.60
CA LEU A 105 -14.63 7.29 11.69
C LEU A 105 -13.96 6.79 12.98
N SER A 106 -14.02 7.58 14.06
CA SER A 106 -13.37 7.26 15.34
C SER A 106 -13.91 5.96 15.98
N GLU A 107 -15.17 5.61 15.72
CA GLU A 107 -15.77 4.35 16.18
C GLU A 107 -15.10 3.11 15.56
N PHE A 108 -14.51 3.24 14.36
CA PHE A 108 -13.85 2.16 13.63
C PHE A 108 -12.36 2.04 13.95
N VAL A 109 -11.83 2.84 14.87
CA VAL A 109 -10.41 2.84 15.24
C VAL A 109 -9.97 1.46 15.75
N GLN A 110 -10.82 0.77 16.50
CA GLN A 110 -10.52 -0.60 16.94
C GLN A 110 -10.49 -1.58 15.76
N TYR A 111 -11.39 -1.41 14.79
CA TYR A 111 -11.38 -2.21 13.57
C TYR A 111 -10.12 -1.96 12.73
N ALA A 112 -9.67 -0.70 12.63
CA ALA A 112 -8.40 -0.37 12.00
C ALA A 112 -7.20 -1.05 12.69
N ARG A 113 -7.18 -1.15 14.03
CA ARG A 113 -6.16 -1.91 14.76
C ARG A 113 -6.14 -3.37 14.34
N ASN A 114 -7.30 -4.02 14.34
CA ASN A 114 -7.42 -5.43 13.98
C ASN A 114 -6.92 -5.66 12.54
N LEU A 115 -7.27 -4.77 11.60
CA LEU A 115 -6.77 -4.83 10.23
C LEU A 115 -5.24 -4.68 10.12
N LEU A 116 -4.62 -3.83 10.95
CA LEU A 116 -3.16 -3.68 10.98
C LEU A 116 -2.47 -4.90 11.58
N GLU A 117 -3.05 -5.51 12.61
CA GLU A 117 -2.55 -6.77 13.18
C GLU A 117 -2.63 -7.91 12.16
N ASP A 118 -3.76 -8.03 11.46
CA ASP A 118 -3.96 -9.01 10.40
C ASP A 118 -3.03 -8.76 9.21
N PHE A 119 -2.79 -7.49 8.87
CA PHE A 119 -1.80 -7.11 7.87
C PHE A 119 -0.41 -7.62 8.24
N ILE A 120 0.04 -7.41 9.49
CA ILE A 120 1.38 -7.83 9.94
C ILE A 120 1.49 -9.37 9.91
N LYS A 121 0.50 -10.08 10.48
CA LYS A 121 0.48 -11.55 10.50
C LYS A 121 0.49 -12.14 9.09
N SER A 122 -0.38 -11.64 8.20
CA SER A 122 -0.42 -12.12 6.81
C SER A 122 0.81 -11.68 6.01
N PHE A 123 1.41 -10.53 6.32
CA PHE A 123 2.66 -10.09 5.70
C PHE A 123 3.79 -11.09 5.98
N GLU A 124 3.94 -11.51 7.25
CA GLU A 124 4.94 -12.51 7.64
C GLU A 124 4.76 -13.84 6.89
N GLN A 125 3.52 -14.29 6.73
CA GLN A 125 3.20 -15.53 6.00
C GLN A 125 3.44 -15.43 4.49
N ILE A 126 3.11 -14.29 3.88
CA ILE A 126 3.18 -14.10 2.42
C ILE A 126 4.62 -13.80 1.97
N TYR A 127 5.29 -12.89 2.66
CA TYR A 127 6.60 -12.35 2.25
C TYR A 127 7.75 -12.98 3.03
N GLY A 128 7.50 -13.47 4.26
CA GLY A 128 8.50 -14.08 5.11
C GLY A 128 8.89 -13.19 6.30
N GLN A 129 9.11 -13.84 7.45
CA GLN A 129 9.44 -13.18 8.73
C GLN A 129 10.69 -12.29 8.67
N HIS A 130 11.72 -12.71 7.94
CA HIS A 130 12.96 -11.95 7.75
C HIS A 130 12.74 -10.59 7.06
N LEU A 131 11.59 -10.40 6.38
CA LEU A 131 11.20 -9.13 5.78
C LEU A 131 10.33 -8.28 6.70
N VAL A 132 10.02 -8.71 7.92
CA VAL A 132 9.30 -7.87 8.89
C VAL A 132 10.27 -6.86 9.50
N SER A 133 10.29 -5.66 8.94
CA SER A 133 11.12 -4.55 9.42
C SER A 133 10.49 -3.83 10.61
N SER A 134 11.27 -3.04 11.35
CA SER A 134 10.76 -2.15 12.42
C SER A 134 9.56 -1.30 11.97
N ASN A 135 9.57 -0.77 10.74
CA ASN A 135 8.44 -0.03 10.17
C ASN A 135 7.12 -0.84 10.12
N ILE A 136 7.20 -2.16 9.93
CA ILE A 136 6.01 -3.03 9.86
C ILE A 136 5.48 -3.27 11.27
N HIS A 137 6.35 -3.57 12.24
CA HIS A 137 5.94 -3.68 13.64
C HIS A 137 5.36 -2.37 14.18
N GLY A 138 5.98 -1.24 13.82
CA GLY A 138 5.54 0.09 14.25
C GLY A 138 4.16 0.50 13.73
N LEU A 139 3.57 -0.20 12.76
CA LEU A 139 2.21 0.09 12.29
C LEU A 139 1.17 0.01 13.41
N ILE A 140 1.31 -0.96 14.30
CA ILE A 140 0.30 -1.21 15.34
C ILE A 140 0.14 0.00 16.28
N HIS A 141 1.21 0.76 16.46
CA HIS A 141 1.25 1.95 17.31
C HIS A 141 0.61 3.19 16.67
N LEU A 142 0.34 3.19 15.35
CA LEU A 142 -0.35 4.31 14.70
C LEU A 142 -1.74 4.56 15.30
N VAL A 143 -2.39 3.51 15.76
CA VAL A 143 -3.71 3.61 16.42
C VAL A 143 -3.59 4.22 17.80
N ASP A 144 -2.47 3.96 18.50
CA ASP A 144 -2.21 4.55 19.82
C ASP A 144 -1.97 6.07 19.70
N ASP A 145 -1.27 6.50 18.64
CA ASP A 145 -1.06 7.92 18.33
C ASP A 145 -2.35 8.65 17.92
N TYR A 146 -3.31 7.95 17.30
CA TYR A 146 -4.60 8.54 16.93
C TYR A 146 -5.49 8.88 18.15
N LYS A 147 -5.31 8.17 19.28
CA LYS A 147 -6.11 8.38 20.49
C LYS A 147 -5.58 9.48 21.41
N LYS A 148 -4.38 10.01 21.15
CA LYS A 148 -3.79 11.12 21.89
C LYS A 148 -4.30 12.45 21.34
#